data_AF-A0A954YZ37-F1
#
_entry.id   AF-A0A954YZ37-F1
#
_cell.length_a   1.000
_cell.length_b   1.000
_cell.length_c   1.000
_cell.angle_alpha   90.00
_cell.angle_beta   90.00
_cell.angle_gamma   90.00
#
_symmetry.space_group_name_H-M   'P 1'
#
loop_
_entity.id
_entity.type
_entity.pdbx_description
1 polymer ?
#
loop_
_entity_poly.entity_id
_entity_poly.type
_entity_poly.pdbx_seq_one_letter_code
_entity_poly.pdbx_strand_id
1 'polypeptide(L)'
;LLQIIVGRVHHPSARIEKLTHEMMANSEGRKRLKRFTPGQRVQHWCLTILFVTLVLTGFPMKFADRAWASFLVNMFGGLSIARNVHHWSGILLFLGFSFHVVQVVISSLRTAKRAGPDGQPLGLVKAWLAMPMWISPQDIRKTMQLFAHLLFLRKERPTFGRFSPAEKFEYLGVFWGTMLLGLTGALLWGEQYASRFLAGKTFNLATIAHTFEAFLAVIHVGILHIYNVIFAPKVFPLSPATITGNTPVEKLVEEHSEFVEDAAMELGFSAKADPTA
;
A
#
# COMPACT_ATOMS: atom_id res chain seq x y z
N LEU A 1 -7.74 -9.55 -21.10
CA LEU A 1 -7.88 -10.41 -22.30
C LEU A 1 -9.12 -10.04 -23.12
N LEU A 2 -10.34 -10.09 -22.57
CA LEU A 2 -11.54 -9.75 -23.33
C LEU A 2 -11.54 -8.30 -23.88
N GLN A 3 -11.03 -7.33 -23.11
CA GLN A 3 -10.88 -5.94 -23.59
C GLN A 3 -9.88 -5.78 -24.76
N ILE A 4 -8.83 -6.60 -24.80
CA ILE A 4 -7.83 -6.60 -25.88
C ILE A 4 -8.44 -7.20 -27.15
N ILE A 5 -9.23 -8.28 -27.01
CA ILE A 5 -9.97 -8.90 -28.13
C ILE A 5 -10.97 -7.90 -28.73
N VAL A 6 -11.60 -7.07 -27.89
CA VAL A 6 -12.55 -6.02 -28.32
C VAL A 6 -11.81 -4.77 -28.84
N GLY A 7 -10.48 -4.76 -28.90
CA GLY A 7 -9.68 -3.65 -29.44
C GLY A 7 -9.72 -2.38 -28.59
N ARG A 8 -10.14 -2.44 -27.33
CA ARG A 8 -10.10 -1.28 -26.42
C ARG A 8 -8.70 -1.13 -25.84
N VAL A 9 -7.86 -0.38 -26.55
CA VAL A 9 -6.57 0.10 -26.05
C VAL A 9 -6.78 1.51 -25.49
N HIS A 10 -6.44 1.71 -24.23
CA HIS A 10 -6.39 3.05 -23.66
C HIS A 10 -5.08 3.69 -24.10
N HIS A 11 -5.13 4.59 -25.08
CA HIS A 11 -4.01 5.47 -25.37
C HIS A 11 -4.08 6.64 -24.40
N PRO A 12 -3.05 6.86 -23.57
CA PRO A 12 -2.97 8.11 -22.83
C PRO A 12 -2.96 9.29 -23.81
N SER A 13 -3.50 10.43 -23.39
CA SER A 13 -3.46 11.61 -24.25
C SER A 13 -2.00 12.00 -24.49
N ALA A 14 -1.62 12.17 -25.76
CA ALA A 14 -0.26 12.58 -26.16
C ALA A 14 0.21 13.84 -25.41
N ARG A 15 -0.73 14.68 -24.99
CA ARG A 15 -0.53 15.82 -24.10
C ARG A 15 0.13 15.44 -22.76
N ILE A 16 -0.37 14.43 -22.05
CA ILE A 16 0.15 14.05 -20.73
C ILE A 16 1.51 13.38 -20.84
N GLU A 17 1.72 12.59 -21.90
CA GLU A 17 3.00 11.99 -22.18
C GLU A 17 4.08 13.07 -22.40
N LYS A 18 3.81 14.04 -23.29
CA LYS A 18 4.69 15.18 -23.52
C LYS A 18 4.97 15.97 -22.23
N LEU A 19 3.93 16.28 -21.46
CA LEU A 19 4.05 17.00 -20.19
C LEU A 19 4.94 16.24 -19.19
N THR A 20 4.75 14.92 -19.08
CA THR A 20 5.55 14.08 -18.17
C THR A 20 7.01 14.08 -18.58
N HIS A 21 7.31 13.98 -19.88
CA HIS A 21 8.68 14.07 -20.39
C HIS A 21 9.32 15.44 -20.11
N GLU A 22 8.60 16.54 -20.33
CA GLU A 22 9.08 17.90 -20.02
C GLU A 22 9.40 18.06 -18.52
N MET A 23 8.51 17.57 -17.65
CA MET A 23 8.74 17.58 -16.21
C MET A 23 9.92 16.69 -15.81
N MET A 24 10.10 15.53 -16.45
CA MET A 24 11.21 14.63 -16.17
C MET A 24 12.55 15.14 -16.70
N ALA A 25 12.57 16.00 -17.72
CA ALA A 25 13.78 16.69 -18.14
C ALA A 25 14.23 17.75 -17.10
N ASN A 26 13.28 18.38 -16.40
CA ASN A 26 13.56 19.37 -15.37
C ASN A 26 13.92 18.72 -14.01
N SER A 27 14.86 19.31 -13.25
CA SER A 27 15.22 18.81 -11.91
C SER A 27 14.08 18.94 -10.90
N GLU A 28 13.34 20.05 -10.92
CA GLU A 28 12.22 20.29 -10.01
C GLU A 28 11.02 19.41 -10.35
N GLY A 29 10.73 19.22 -11.64
CA GLY A 29 9.70 18.27 -12.09
C GLY A 29 10.03 16.83 -11.67
N ARG A 30 11.27 16.36 -11.83
CA ARG A 30 11.71 15.05 -11.32
C ARG A 30 11.55 14.91 -9.81
N LYS A 31 11.93 15.93 -9.04
CA LYS A 31 11.77 15.91 -7.58
C LYS A 31 10.29 15.84 -7.19
N ARG A 32 9.42 16.61 -7.86
CA ARG A 32 7.99 16.67 -7.55
C ARG A 32 7.23 15.40 -7.94
N LEU A 33 7.65 14.72 -9.01
CA LEU A 33 7.07 13.45 -9.46
C LEU A 33 7.60 12.23 -8.68
N LYS A 34 8.60 12.40 -7.80
CA LYS A 34 9.12 11.32 -6.96
C LYS A 34 8.04 10.84 -5.99
N ARG A 35 7.59 9.59 -6.17
CA ARG A 35 6.46 9.03 -5.40
C ARG A 35 6.82 8.71 -3.94
N PHE A 36 8.02 8.15 -3.70
CA PHE A 36 8.42 7.67 -2.36
C PHE A 36 9.75 8.24 -1.89
N THR A 37 9.76 8.70 -0.63
CA THR A 37 10.98 9.17 0.04
C THR A 37 11.90 7.99 0.41
N PRO A 38 13.21 8.20 0.63
CA PRO A 38 14.10 7.14 1.06
C PRO A 38 13.64 6.44 2.34
N GLY A 39 13.15 7.20 3.33
CA GLY A 39 12.65 6.65 4.60
C GLY A 39 11.45 5.72 4.41
N GLN A 40 10.49 6.10 3.55
CA GLN A 40 9.34 5.25 3.24
C GLN A 40 9.75 3.93 2.59
N ARG A 41 10.77 3.96 1.73
CA ARG A 41 11.27 2.75 1.05
C ARG A 41 12.00 1.82 2.02
N VAL A 42 12.86 2.37 2.89
CA VAL A 42 13.53 1.58 3.93
C VAL A 42 12.49 0.93 4.83
N GLN A 43 11.52 1.70 5.31
CA GLN A 43 10.44 1.17 6.13
C GLN A 43 9.66 0.07 5.40
N HIS A 44 9.32 0.27 4.12
CA HIS A 44 8.64 -0.73 3.30
C HIS A 44 9.44 -2.04 3.23
N TRP A 45 10.72 -2.00 2.84
CA TRP A 45 11.53 -3.21 2.73
C TRP A 45 11.73 -3.94 4.07
N CYS A 46 11.93 -3.19 5.16
CA CYS A 46 11.95 -3.78 6.50
C CYS A 46 10.64 -4.52 6.79
N LEU A 47 9.49 -3.89 6.53
CA LEU A 47 8.18 -4.52 6.72
C LEU A 47 7.98 -5.74 5.83
N THR A 48 8.39 -5.69 4.56
CA THR A 48 8.31 -6.83 3.63
C THR A 48 9.10 -8.03 4.13
N ILE A 49 10.36 -7.82 4.56
CA ILE A 49 11.22 -8.90 5.06
C ILE A 49 10.64 -9.50 6.34
N LEU A 50 10.17 -8.66 7.26
CA LEU A 50 9.53 -9.11 8.50
C LEU A 50 8.23 -9.87 8.22
N PHE A 51 7.41 -9.37 7.30
CA PHE A 51 6.17 -10.04 6.90
C PHE A 51 6.44 -11.43 6.31
N VAL A 52 7.38 -11.54 5.36
CA VAL A 52 7.76 -12.83 4.78
C VAL A 52 8.28 -13.78 5.87
N THR A 53 9.12 -13.28 6.78
CA THR A 53 9.62 -14.08 7.91
C THR A 53 8.49 -14.57 8.82
N LEU A 54 7.51 -13.72 9.13
CA LEU A 54 6.34 -14.07 9.92
C LEU A 54 5.48 -15.13 9.25
N VAL A 55 5.26 -15.03 7.93
CA VAL A 55 4.52 -16.04 7.16
C VAL A 55 5.28 -17.37 7.17
N LEU A 56 6.59 -17.35 6.90
CA LEU A 56 7.43 -18.53 6.83
C LEU A 56 7.65 -19.22 8.19
N THR A 57 7.40 -18.53 9.30
CA THR A 57 7.50 -19.11 10.65
C THR A 57 6.12 -19.47 11.22
N GLY A 58 5.11 -18.62 11.01
CA GLY A 58 3.78 -18.78 11.58
C GLY A 58 2.96 -19.91 10.97
N PHE A 59 2.91 -19.98 9.62
CA PHE A 59 2.15 -21.03 8.93
C PHE A 59 2.68 -22.43 9.23
N PRO A 60 4.01 -22.68 9.22
CA PRO A 60 4.53 -23.99 9.60
C PRO A 60 4.21 -24.40 11.04
N MET A 61 4.17 -23.46 11.99
CA MET A 61 3.74 -23.76 13.36
C MET A 61 2.25 -24.14 13.43
N LYS A 62 1.41 -23.51 12.61
CA LYS A 62 -0.03 -23.82 12.54
C LYS A 62 -0.31 -25.18 11.89
N PHE A 63 0.46 -25.54 10.87
CA PHE A 63 0.28 -26.75 10.06
C PHE A 63 1.37 -27.78 10.32
N ALA A 64 1.87 -27.87 11.56
CA ALA A 64 3.00 -28.72 11.92
C ALA A 64 2.77 -30.21 11.63
N ASP A 65 1.52 -30.64 11.45
CA ASP A 65 1.11 -31.97 11.01
C ASP A 65 1.42 -32.26 9.52
N ARG A 66 1.83 -31.25 8.74
CA ARG A 66 2.10 -31.36 7.30
C ARG A 66 3.59 -31.45 7.00
N ALA A 67 3.95 -32.27 6.01
CA ALA A 67 5.34 -32.50 5.63
C ALA A 67 6.09 -31.21 5.22
N TRP A 68 5.43 -30.32 4.46
CA TRP A 68 6.02 -29.03 4.04
C TRP A 68 6.30 -28.11 5.23
N ALA A 69 5.46 -28.15 6.26
CA ALA A 69 5.62 -27.34 7.45
C ALA A 69 6.77 -27.85 8.31
N SER A 70 6.87 -29.17 8.50
CA SER A 70 8.01 -29.79 9.20
C SER A 70 9.35 -29.45 8.52
N PHE A 71 9.41 -29.50 7.19
CA PHE A 71 10.60 -29.05 6.44
C PHE A 71 10.99 -27.60 6.76
N LEU A 72 10.04 -26.66 6.71
CA LEU A 72 10.30 -25.25 7.00
C LEU A 72 10.72 -25.02 8.47
N VAL A 73 10.05 -25.68 9.42
CA VAL A 73 10.43 -25.61 10.84
C VAL A 73 11.86 -26.09 11.06
N ASN A 74 12.26 -27.19 10.41
CA ASN A 74 13.62 -27.73 10.51
C ASN A 74 14.65 -26.82 9.84
N MET A 75 14.30 -26.13 8.75
CA MET A 75 15.16 -25.13 8.10
C MET A 75 15.50 -23.95 9.02
N PHE A 76 14.57 -23.56 9.91
CA PHE A 76 14.82 -22.56 10.95
C PHE A 76 15.59 -23.12 12.18
N GLY A 77 15.94 -24.42 12.19
CA GLY A 77 16.63 -25.07 13.31
C GLY A 77 15.68 -25.65 14.37
N GLY A 78 14.41 -25.85 14.02
CA GLY A 78 13.41 -26.51 14.86
C GLY A 78 12.36 -25.55 15.45
N LEU A 79 11.37 -26.12 16.12
CA LEU A 79 10.17 -25.40 16.57
C LEU A 79 10.48 -24.25 17.54
N SER A 80 11.47 -24.44 18.43
CA SER A 80 11.85 -23.42 19.40
C SER A 80 12.41 -22.17 18.72
N ILE A 81 13.32 -22.36 17.76
CA ILE A 81 13.95 -21.25 17.04
C ILE A 81 12.91 -20.58 16.12
N ALA A 82 12.13 -21.36 15.36
CA ALA A 82 11.08 -20.82 14.50
C ALA A 82 10.08 -19.95 15.29
N ARG A 83 9.68 -20.39 16.48
CA ARG A 83 8.79 -19.63 17.38
C ARG A 83 9.43 -18.33 17.86
N ASN A 84 10.69 -18.37 18.29
CA ASN A 84 11.40 -17.17 18.73
C ASN A 84 11.57 -16.17 17.59
N VAL A 85 11.94 -16.64 16.39
CA VAL A 85 12.04 -15.80 15.19
C VAL A 85 10.67 -15.17 14.87
N HIS A 86 9.58 -15.93 14.97
CA HIS A 86 8.23 -15.41 14.78
C HIS A 86 7.90 -14.28 15.77
N HIS A 87 8.12 -14.49 17.06
CA HIS A 87 7.84 -13.49 18.09
C HIS A 87 8.65 -12.21 17.88
N TRP A 88 9.96 -12.31 17.71
CA TRP A 88 10.82 -11.13 17.51
C TRP A 88 10.51 -10.39 16.21
N SER A 89 10.22 -11.12 15.12
CA SER A 89 9.80 -10.50 13.86
C SER A 89 8.46 -9.78 14.03
N GLY A 90 7.53 -10.34 14.80
CA GLY A 90 6.23 -9.74 15.10
C GLY A 90 6.35 -8.45 15.90
N ILE A 91 7.21 -8.45 16.92
CA ILE A 91 7.51 -7.26 17.72
C ILE A 91 8.12 -6.17 16.83
N LEU A 92 9.15 -6.50 16.05
CA LEU A 92 9.82 -5.53 15.19
C LEU A 92 8.85 -4.96 14.13
N LEU A 93 7.98 -5.80 13.56
CA LEU A 93 6.97 -5.35 12.61
C LEU A 93 5.97 -4.41 13.29
N PHE A 94 5.48 -4.76 14.48
CA PHE A 94 4.52 -3.94 15.22
C PHE A 94 5.11 -2.62 15.73
N LEU A 95 6.40 -2.61 16.09
CA LEU A 95 7.13 -1.38 16.40
C LEU A 95 7.29 -0.49 15.16
N GLY A 96 7.64 -1.08 14.01
CA GLY A 96 7.69 -0.36 12.73
C GLY A 96 6.33 0.23 12.33
N PHE A 97 5.25 -0.53 12.52
CA PHE A 97 3.88 -0.05 12.36
C PHE A 97 3.54 1.09 13.33
N SER A 98 3.89 0.95 14.61
CA SER A 98 3.63 2.00 15.62
C SER A 98 4.37 3.29 15.27
N PHE A 99 5.62 3.18 14.80
CA PHE A 99 6.38 4.32 14.30
C PHE A 99 5.71 4.98 13.09
N HIS A 100 5.19 4.19 12.15
CA HIS A 100 4.40 4.70 11.02
C HIS A 100 3.14 5.43 11.48
N VAL A 101 2.40 4.88 12.44
CA VAL A 101 1.22 5.55 13.03
C VAL A 101 1.60 6.90 13.62
N VAL A 102 2.71 6.98 14.36
CA VAL A 102 3.22 8.25 14.90
C VAL A 102 3.53 9.24 13.78
N GLN A 103 4.14 8.81 12.68
CA GLN A 103 4.39 9.67 11.51
C GLN A 103 3.08 10.20 10.89
N VAL A 104 2.06 9.33 10.75
CA VAL A 104 0.74 9.71 10.25
C VAL A 104 0.08 10.72 11.17
N VAL A 105 0.12 10.50 12.49
CA VAL A 105 -0.43 11.44 13.48
C VAL A 105 0.29 12.78 13.41
N ILE A 106 1.62 12.81 13.41
CA ILE A 106 2.41 14.04 13.29
C ILE A 106 2.08 14.77 11.97
N SER A 107 1.97 14.04 10.86
CA SER A 107 1.59 14.59 9.56
C SER A 107 0.20 15.20 9.57
N SER A 108 -0.76 14.54 10.22
CA SER A 108 -2.13 15.04 10.39
C SER A 108 -2.16 16.29 11.25
N LEU A 109 -1.45 16.31 12.38
CA LEU A 109 -1.32 17.49 13.25
C LEU A 109 -0.66 18.68 12.54
N ARG A 110 0.39 18.44 11.74
CA ARG A 110 1.02 19.48 10.93
C ARG A 110 0.07 20.03 9.87
N THR A 111 -0.73 19.16 9.25
CA THR A 111 -1.73 19.56 8.25
C THR A 111 -2.88 20.34 8.88
N ALA A 112 -3.33 19.96 10.08
CA ALA A 112 -4.37 20.67 10.82
C ALA A 112 -3.98 22.11 11.19
N LYS A 113 -2.68 22.36 11.38
CA LYS A 113 -2.12 23.69 11.65
C LYS A 113 -1.91 24.54 10.38
N ARG A 114 -2.05 23.97 9.18
CA ARG A 114 -1.96 24.76 7.94
C ARG A 114 -3.20 25.64 7.83
N ALA A 115 -2.98 26.90 7.45
CA ALA A 115 -4.06 27.81 7.11
C ALA A 115 -4.81 27.24 5.90
N GLY A 116 -6.12 27.05 6.06
CA GLY A 116 -7.02 26.73 4.97
C GLY A 116 -7.25 27.94 4.05
N PRO A 117 -8.08 27.78 3.02
CA PRO A 117 -8.45 28.87 2.11
C PRO A 117 -8.99 30.12 2.83
N ASP A 118 -9.62 29.92 3.99
CA ASP A 118 -10.25 30.97 4.80
C ASP A 118 -9.28 31.63 5.81
N GLY A 119 -7.98 31.33 5.73
CA GLY A 119 -6.94 31.84 6.65
C GLY A 119 -6.94 31.18 8.05
N GLN A 120 -7.98 30.42 8.39
CA GLN A 120 -8.10 29.68 9.64
C GLN A 120 -7.45 28.29 9.55
N PRO A 121 -6.98 27.70 10.67
CA PRO A 121 -6.47 26.33 10.67
C PRO A 121 -7.56 25.34 10.21
N LEU A 122 -7.20 24.39 9.35
CA LEU A 122 -8.11 23.39 8.77
C LEU A 122 -8.87 22.56 9.84
N GLY A 123 -8.30 22.41 11.04
CA GLY A 123 -8.83 21.57 12.10
C GLY A 123 -8.53 20.08 11.88
N LEU A 124 -8.59 19.29 12.96
CA LEU A 124 -8.12 17.89 12.95
C LEU A 124 -8.91 16.98 11.99
N VAL A 125 -10.23 17.13 11.95
CA VAL A 125 -11.10 16.29 11.10
C VAL A 125 -10.82 16.54 9.63
N LYS A 126 -10.78 17.81 9.19
CA LYS A 126 -10.49 18.13 7.78
C LYS A 126 -9.07 17.73 7.41
N ALA A 127 -8.09 17.89 8.31
CA ALA A 127 -6.72 17.45 8.08
C ALA A 127 -6.61 15.93 7.89
N TRP A 128 -7.36 15.15 8.68
CA TRP A 128 -7.40 13.70 8.54
C TRP A 128 -8.03 13.28 7.21
N LEU A 129 -9.18 13.88 6.84
CA LEU A 129 -9.87 13.61 5.58
C LEU A 129 -9.05 14.04 4.36
N ALA A 130 -8.16 15.03 4.51
CA ALA A 130 -7.25 15.50 3.47
C ALA A 130 -5.97 14.65 3.33
N MET A 131 -5.77 13.64 4.19
CA MET A 131 -4.61 12.76 4.06
C MET A 131 -4.66 11.96 2.75
N PRO A 132 -3.54 11.79 2.04
CA PRO A 132 -3.51 11.21 0.70
C PRO A 132 -3.99 9.75 0.64
N MET A 133 -3.89 9.02 1.76
CA MET A 133 -4.30 7.62 1.86
C MET A 133 -5.76 7.43 2.32
N TRP A 134 -6.46 8.51 2.67
CA TRP A 134 -7.87 8.43 3.05
C TRP A 134 -8.74 8.20 1.80
N ILE A 135 -9.81 7.42 1.97
CA ILE A 135 -10.80 7.19 0.90
C ILE A 135 -11.75 8.39 0.85
N SER A 136 -11.70 9.11 -0.27
CA SER A 136 -12.61 10.21 -0.56
C SER A 136 -13.85 9.73 -1.33
N PRO A 137 -14.96 10.49 -1.31
CA PRO A 137 -16.11 10.20 -2.17
C PRO A 137 -15.77 10.16 -3.68
N GLN A 138 -14.73 10.89 -4.09
CA GLN A 138 -14.23 10.85 -5.47
C GLN A 138 -13.61 9.50 -5.82
N ASP A 139 -12.93 8.85 -4.87
CA ASP A 139 -12.35 7.51 -5.08
C ASP A 139 -13.45 6.47 -5.32
N ILE A 140 -14.59 6.57 -4.62
CA ILE A 140 -15.75 5.69 -4.83
C ILE A 140 -16.31 5.89 -6.24
N ARG A 141 -16.53 7.15 -6.65
CA ARG A 141 -17.01 7.48 -8.00
C ARG A 141 -16.08 6.93 -9.07
N LYS A 142 -14.76 7.09 -8.91
CA LYS A 142 -13.75 6.60 -9.86
C LYS A 142 -13.67 5.08 -9.89
N THR A 143 -13.84 4.43 -8.74
CA THR A 143 -13.93 2.97 -8.66
C THR A 143 -15.15 2.47 -9.43
N MET A 144 -16.31 3.12 -9.29
CA MET A 144 -17.50 2.80 -10.09
C MET A 144 -17.29 3.06 -11.59
N GLN A 145 -16.58 4.12 -11.97
CA GLN A 145 -16.20 4.37 -13.36
C GLN A 145 -15.25 3.29 -13.90
N LEU A 146 -14.34 2.77 -13.06
CA LEU A 146 -13.46 1.66 -13.42
C LEU A 146 -14.27 0.38 -13.64
N PHE A 147 -15.20 0.06 -12.75
CA PHE A 147 -16.12 -1.06 -12.95
C PHE A 147 -16.96 -0.90 -14.22
N ALA A 148 -17.54 0.27 -14.46
CA ALA A 148 -18.27 0.55 -15.70
C ALA A 148 -17.40 0.37 -16.94
N HIS A 149 -16.12 0.75 -16.88
CA HIS A 149 -15.15 0.53 -17.96
C HIS A 149 -14.84 -0.97 -18.16
N LEU A 150 -14.63 -1.71 -17.07
CA LEU A 150 -14.39 -3.16 -17.09
C LEU A 150 -15.61 -3.95 -17.62
N LEU A 151 -16.82 -3.48 -17.30
CA LEU A 151 -18.09 -4.02 -17.80
C LEU A 151 -18.49 -3.46 -19.18
N PHE A 152 -17.56 -2.80 -19.87
CA PHE A 152 -17.74 -2.22 -21.21
C PHE A 152 -18.77 -1.07 -21.33
N LEU A 153 -19.43 -0.68 -20.24
CA LEU A 153 -20.40 0.43 -20.15
C LEU A 153 -19.75 1.82 -20.34
N ARG A 154 -18.46 1.95 -20.07
CA ARG A 154 -17.68 3.17 -20.31
C ARG A 154 -16.52 2.92 -21.26
N LYS A 155 -16.35 3.77 -22.29
CA LYS A 155 -15.25 3.66 -23.26
C LYS A 155 -13.89 3.99 -22.62
N GLU A 156 -13.82 5.11 -21.91
CA GLU A 156 -12.59 5.61 -21.31
C GLU A 156 -12.32 5.03 -19.92
N ARG A 157 -11.06 4.70 -19.65
CA ARG A 157 -10.59 4.31 -18.33
C ARG A 157 -10.49 5.56 -17.44
N PRO A 158 -10.91 5.51 -16.16
CA PRO A 158 -10.70 6.64 -15.26
C PRO A 158 -9.21 6.79 -14.95
N THR A 159 -8.79 8.05 -14.84
CA THR A 159 -7.47 8.46 -14.38
C THR A 159 -7.47 8.58 -12.86
N PHE A 160 -6.29 8.53 -12.27
CA PHE A 160 -6.13 8.64 -10.82
C PHE A 160 -5.06 9.66 -10.45
N GLY A 161 -5.15 10.16 -9.22
CA GLY A 161 -4.15 11.02 -8.63
C GLY A 161 -2.92 10.24 -8.17
N ARG A 162 -2.21 10.77 -7.16
CA ARG A 162 -0.95 10.20 -6.67
C ARG A 162 -1.07 8.74 -6.25
N PHE A 163 -2.22 8.36 -5.72
CA PHE A 163 -2.56 7.00 -5.35
C PHE A 163 -3.91 6.62 -5.96
N SER A 164 -3.98 5.45 -6.56
CA SER A 164 -5.24 4.90 -7.07
C SER A 164 -6.12 4.39 -5.92
N PRO A 165 -7.45 4.27 -6.11
CA PRO A 165 -8.33 3.66 -5.11
C PRO A 165 -7.90 2.25 -4.69
N ALA A 166 -7.33 1.48 -5.62
CA ALA A 166 -6.78 0.15 -5.32
C ALA A 166 -5.57 0.24 -4.39
N GLU A 167 -4.61 1.13 -4.66
CA GLU A 167 -3.44 1.34 -3.79
C GLU A 167 -3.85 1.84 -2.39
N LYS A 168 -4.88 2.69 -2.30
CA LYS A 168 -5.44 3.14 -1.01
C LYS A 168 -6.11 2.00 -0.24
N PHE A 169 -6.86 1.14 -0.94
CA PHE A 169 -7.48 -0.04 -0.35
C PHE A 169 -6.42 -1.03 0.18
N GLU A 170 -5.37 -1.28 -0.60
CA GLU A 170 -4.25 -2.13 -0.18
C GLU A 170 -3.58 -1.57 1.09
N TYR A 171 -3.30 -0.26 1.13
CA TYR A 171 -2.76 0.38 2.31
C TYR A 171 -3.66 0.23 3.54
N LEU A 172 -4.96 0.44 3.40
CA LEU A 172 -5.90 0.31 4.52
C LEU A 172 -6.01 -1.15 4.99
N GLY A 173 -6.05 -2.11 4.06
CA GLY A 173 -6.04 -3.53 4.37
C GLY A 173 -4.82 -3.90 5.20
N VAL A 174 -3.62 -3.50 4.75
CA VAL A 174 -2.37 -3.74 5.50
C VAL A 174 -2.35 -3.01 6.83
N PHE A 175 -2.83 -1.76 6.89
CA PHE A 175 -2.85 -0.96 8.11
C PHE A 175 -3.69 -1.61 9.21
N TRP A 176 -4.93 -1.99 8.89
CA TRP A 176 -5.84 -2.62 9.85
C TRP A 176 -5.45 -4.07 10.14
N GLY A 177 -5.02 -4.82 9.13
CA GLY A 177 -4.57 -6.20 9.30
C GLY A 177 -3.32 -6.29 10.18
N THR A 178 -2.35 -5.38 10.00
CA THR A 178 -1.17 -5.29 10.86
C THR A 178 -1.55 -4.95 12.30
N MET A 179 -2.50 -4.03 12.50
CA MET A 179 -3.00 -3.70 13.82
C MET A 179 -3.66 -4.91 14.49
N LEU A 180 -4.54 -5.63 13.78
CA LEU A 180 -5.22 -6.82 14.30
C LEU A 180 -4.24 -7.95 14.61
N LEU A 181 -3.32 -8.28 13.68
CA LEU A 181 -2.28 -9.29 13.88
C LEU A 181 -1.34 -8.93 15.03
N GLY A 182 -0.93 -7.67 15.13
CA GLY A 182 -0.06 -7.19 16.19
C GLY A 182 -0.71 -7.29 17.57
N LEU A 183 -1.96 -6.83 17.71
CA LEU A 183 -2.69 -6.89 18.97
C LEU A 183 -3.00 -8.32 19.40
N THR A 184 -3.51 -9.15 18.47
CA THR A 184 -3.80 -10.56 18.77
C THR A 184 -2.52 -11.36 19.02
N GLY A 185 -1.44 -11.10 18.27
CA GLY A 185 -0.14 -11.75 18.47
C GLY A 185 0.49 -11.38 19.81
N ALA A 186 0.45 -10.10 20.20
CA ALA A 186 0.94 -9.66 21.51
C ALA A 186 0.14 -10.31 22.66
N LEU A 187 -1.19 -10.41 22.50
CA LEU A 187 -2.05 -11.09 23.48
C LEU A 187 -1.72 -12.58 23.61
N LEU A 188 -1.53 -13.29 22.49
CA LEU A 188 -1.19 -14.71 22.48
C LEU A 188 0.22 -14.95 23.02
N TRP A 189 1.19 -14.08 22.70
CA TRP A 189 2.53 -14.19 23.24
C TRP A 189 2.57 -13.95 24.76
N GLY A 190 1.73 -13.02 25.25
CA GLY A 190 1.57 -12.70 26.67
C GLY A 190 0.55 -13.56 27.42
N GLU A 191 0.12 -14.70 26.88
CA GLU A 191 -0.98 -15.52 27.42
C GLU A 191 -0.83 -15.87 28.90
N GLN A 192 0.38 -16.23 29.34
CA GLN A 192 0.67 -16.59 30.74
C GLN A 192 0.37 -15.44 31.72
N TYR A 193 0.55 -14.20 31.29
CA TYR A 193 0.26 -13.01 32.11
C TYR A 193 -1.20 -12.57 31.91
N ALA A 194 -1.67 -12.49 30.67
CA ALA A 194 -2.98 -11.97 30.32
C ALA A 194 -4.14 -12.86 30.83
N SER A 195 -3.93 -14.16 30.96
CA SER A 195 -4.91 -15.12 31.50
C SER A 195 -5.31 -14.88 32.96
N ARG A 196 -4.54 -14.06 33.69
CA ARG A 196 -4.92 -13.58 35.04
C ARG A 196 -6.10 -12.59 35.01
N PHE A 197 -6.31 -11.93 33.87
CA PHE A 197 -7.30 -10.87 33.70
C PHE A 197 -8.37 -11.21 32.64
N LEU A 198 -8.06 -12.11 31.72
CA LEU A 198 -8.91 -12.43 30.58
C LEU A 198 -9.36 -13.90 30.62
N ALA A 199 -10.60 -14.14 30.20
CA ALA A 199 -11.15 -15.49 30.10
C ALA A 199 -10.52 -16.26 28.92
N GLY A 200 -10.47 -17.60 29.04
CA GLY A 200 -9.99 -18.50 27.98
C GLY A 200 -10.65 -18.29 26.60
N LYS A 201 -11.93 -17.90 26.58
CA LYS A 201 -12.65 -17.56 25.35
C LYS A 201 -11.98 -16.44 24.54
N THR A 202 -11.35 -15.49 25.23
CA THR A 202 -10.64 -14.37 24.59
C THR A 202 -9.41 -14.87 23.82
N PHE A 203 -8.66 -15.84 24.35
CA PHE A 203 -7.50 -16.44 23.66
C PHE A 203 -7.91 -17.30 22.48
N ASN A 204 -9.04 -18.01 22.59
CA ASN A 204 -9.61 -18.74 21.45
C ASN A 204 -10.00 -17.77 20.32
N LEU A 205 -10.69 -16.68 20.65
CA LEU A 205 -11.05 -15.65 19.66
C LEU A 205 -9.81 -14.98 19.05
N ALA A 206 -8.81 -14.65 19.87
CA ALA A 206 -7.56 -14.08 19.41
C ALA A 206 -6.82 -15.04 18.45
N THR A 207 -6.78 -16.33 18.77
CA THR A 207 -6.17 -17.36 17.90
C THR A 207 -6.89 -17.47 16.56
N ILE A 208 -8.23 -17.46 16.57
CA ILE A 208 -9.07 -17.49 15.37
C ILE A 208 -8.79 -16.23 14.54
N ALA A 209 -8.90 -15.05 15.13
CA ALA A 209 -8.68 -13.77 14.47
C ALA A 209 -7.27 -13.66 13.90
N HIS A 210 -6.24 -14.01 14.67
CA HIS A 210 -4.84 -13.99 14.23
C HIS A 210 -4.61 -14.93 13.05
N THR A 211 -5.15 -16.15 13.12
CA THR A 211 -5.00 -17.14 12.04
C THR A 211 -5.68 -16.65 10.76
N PHE A 212 -6.96 -16.26 10.82
CA PHE A 212 -7.69 -15.83 9.64
C PHE A 212 -7.15 -14.53 9.04
N GLU A 213 -6.71 -13.58 9.88
CA GLU A 213 -6.07 -12.38 9.39
C GLU A 213 -4.72 -12.69 8.72
N ALA A 214 -3.94 -13.66 9.24
CA ALA A 214 -2.70 -14.08 8.59
C ALA A 214 -2.97 -14.71 7.21
N PHE A 215 -4.06 -15.47 7.06
CA PHE A 215 -4.51 -15.96 5.75
C PHE A 215 -4.90 -14.83 4.80
N LEU A 216 -5.71 -13.87 5.27
CA LEU A 216 -6.09 -12.70 4.48
C LEU A 216 -4.85 -11.91 4.06
N ALA A 217 -3.87 -11.73 4.95
CA ALA A 217 -2.63 -11.04 4.66
C ALA A 217 -1.77 -11.77 3.62
N VAL A 218 -1.69 -13.12 3.65
CA VAL A 218 -1.00 -13.89 2.60
C VAL A 218 -1.72 -13.76 1.26
N ILE A 219 -3.04 -13.86 1.22
CA ILE A 219 -3.80 -13.70 -0.02
C ILE A 219 -3.63 -12.29 -0.57
N HIS A 220 -3.81 -11.28 0.27
CA HIS A 220 -3.79 -9.89 -0.15
C HIS A 220 -2.37 -9.38 -0.42
N VAL A 221 -1.48 -9.45 0.57
CA VAL A 221 -0.11 -8.94 0.44
C VAL A 221 0.79 -9.96 -0.27
N GLY A 222 0.77 -11.21 0.21
CA GLY A 222 1.65 -12.26 -0.29
C GLY A 222 1.42 -12.63 -1.76
N ILE A 223 0.16 -12.67 -2.19
CA ILE A 223 -0.22 -13.04 -3.56
C ILE A 223 -0.54 -11.78 -4.37
N LEU A 224 -1.62 -11.06 -4.06
CA LEU A 224 -2.10 -9.98 -4.95
C LEU A 224 -1.10 -8.83 -5.07
N HIS A 225 -0.66 -8.25 -3.95
CA HIS A 225 0.25 -7.11 -3.95
C HIS A 225 1.62 -7.46 -4.56
N ILE A 226 2.29 -8.50 -4.04
CA ILE A 226 3.61 -8.91 -4.54
C ILE A 226 3.54 -9.26 -6.03
N TYR A 227 2.51 -9.99 -6.47
CA TYR A 227 2.35 -10.30 -7.90
C TYR A 227 2.23 -9.04 -8.76
N ASN A 228 1.37 -8.10 -8.36
CA ASN A 228 1.16 -6.85 -9.11
C ASN A 228 2.37 -5.92 -9.12
N VAL A 229 3.28 -6.02 -8.14
CA VAL A 229 4.46 -5.16 -8.04
C VAL A 229 5.71 -5.76 -8.70
N ILE A 230 5.80 -7.09 -8.77
CA ILE A 230 6.92 -7.83 -9.40
C ILE A 230 6.61 -8.17 -10.87
N PHE A 231 5.41 -8.69 -11.15
CA PHE A 231 5.09 -9.28 -12.45
C PHE A 231 4.25 -8.38 -13.38
N ALA A 232 3.93 -7.16 -12.96
CA ALA A 232 3.23 -6.23 -13.86
C ALA A 232 4.15 -5.83 -15.04
N PRO A 233 3.72 -5.98 -16.31
CA PRO A 233 4.59 -5.83 -17.49
C PRO A 233 5.40 -4.53 -17.56
N LYS A 234 4.84 -3.42 -17.06
CA LYS A 234 5.45 -2.09 -17.12
C LYS A 234 6.49 -1.81 -16.03
N VAL A 235 6.56 -2.67 -15.04
CA VAL A 235 7.43 -2.53 -13.88
C VAL A 235 8.22 -3.81 -13.59
N PHE A 236 8.17 -4.79 -14.51
CA PHE A 236 8.92 -6.03 -14.40
C PHE A 236 10.43 -5.75 -14.43
N PRO A 237 11.25 -6.44 -13.61
CA PRO A 237 10.90 -7.49 -12.63
C PRO A 237 10.49 -6.97 -11.25
N LEU A 238 10.59 -5.67 -11.00
CA LEU A 238 10.24 -5.04 -9.73
C LEU A 238 10.09 -3.55 -9.95
N SER A 239 9.01 -2.97 -9.44
CA SER A 239 8.75 -1.53 -9.53
C SER A 239 9.95 -0.68 -9.05
N PRO A 240 10.56 0.15 -9.94
CA PRO A 240 11.67 1.04 -9.55
C PRO A 240 11.30 2.01 -8.43
N ALA A 241 10.01 2.23 -8.19
CA ALA A 241 9.50 3.08 -7.12
C ALA A 241 9.87 2.55 -5.73
N THR A 242 10.01 1.22 -5.56
CA THR A 242 10.40 0.61 -4.27
C THR A 242 11.90 0.74 -3.99
N ILE A 243 12.72 0.97 -5.03
CA ILE A 243 14.18 1.10 -4.91
C ILE A 243 14.61 2.56 -4.93
N THR A 244 14.25 3.28 -6.00
CA THR A 244 14.72 4.64 -6.29
C THR A 244 13.71 5.72 -5.89
N GLY A 245 12.44 5.35 -5.72
CA GLY A 245 11.31 6.25 -5.48
C GLY A 245 10.72 6.85 -6.76
N ASN A 246 11.33 6.60 -7.91
CA ASN A 246 10.87 7.08 -9.21
C ASN A 246 9.95 6.04 -9.84
N THR A 247 8.91 6.49 -10.52
CA THR A 247 7.97 5.63 -11.24
C THR A 247 8.23 5.77 -12.74
N PRO A 248 8.18 4.68 -13.53
CA PRO A 248 8.30 4.77 -14.99
C PRO A 248 7.30 5.75 -15.59
N VAL A 249 7.69 6.41 -16.68
CA VAL A 249 6.92 7.49 -17.33
C VAL A 249 5.56 6.95 -17.77
N GLU A 250 5.58 5.79 -18.41
CA GLU A 250 4.43 5.11 -18.98
C GLU A 250 3.40 4.79 -17.88
N LYS A 251 3.88 4.38 -16.70
CA LYS A 251 3.03 4.11 -15.54
C LYS A 251 2.46 5.41 -14.93
N LEU A 252 3.24 6.48 -14.87
CA LEU A 252 2.75 7.79 -14.41
C LEU A 252 1.65 8.32 -15.34
N VAL A 253 1.89 8.24 -16.65
CA VAL A 253 0.98 8.74 -17.68
C VAL A 253 -0.33 7.96 -17.71
N GLU A 254 -0.30 6.63 -17.58
CA GLU A 254 -1.51 5.81 -17.70
C GLU A 254 -2.29 5.63 -16.40
N GLU A 255 -1.60 5.48 -15.27
CA GLU A 255 -2.23 5.18 -13.98
C GLU A 255 -2.33 6.40 -13.06
N HIS A 256 -1.53 7.44 -13.29
CA HIS A 256 -1.40 8.60 -12.40
C HIS A 256 -1.40 9.95 -13.14
N SER A 257 -2.14 10.07 -14.25
CA SER A 257 -2.11 11.30 -15.07
C SER A 257 -2.51 12.56 -14.30
N GLU A 258 -3.48 12.46 -13.38
CA GLU A 258 -3.91 13.62 -12.59
C GLU A 258 -2.83 14.06 -11.60
N PHE A 259 -2.02 13.12 -11.11
CA PHE A 259 -0.85 13.47 -10.29
C PHE A 259 0.18 14.27 -11.09
N VAL A 260 0.36 13.92 -12.38
CA VAL A 260 1.23 14.67 -13.28
C VAL A 260 0.65 16.06 -13.54
N GLU A 261 -0.65 16.16 -13.83
CA GLU A 261 -1.32 17.44 -14.07
C GLU A 261 -1.27 18.37 -12.85
N ASP A 262 -1.58 17.86 -11.66
CA ASP A 262 -1.49 18.62 -10.41
C ASP A 262 -0.06 19.13 -10.16
N ALA A 263 0.93 18.25 -10.36
CA ALA A 263 2.33 18.58 -10.20
C ALA A 263 2.84 19.59 -11.24
N ALA A 264 2.33 19.51 -12.47
CA ALA A 264 2.63 20.47 -13.53
C ALA A 264 2.04 21.85 -13.22
N MET A 265 0.77 21.89 -12.78
CA MET A 265 0.09 23.12 -12.39
C MET A 265 0.82 23.85 -11.25
N GLU A 266 1.23 23.11 -10.21
CA GLU A 266 1.99 23.67 -9.08
C GLU A 266 3.34 24.29 -9.50
N LEU A 267 3.98 23.72 -10.52
CA LEU A 267 5.29 24.16 -11.03
C LEU A 267 5.20 25.12 -12.22
N GLY A 268 3.98 25.48 -12.66
CA GLY A 268 3.75 26.38 -13.79
C GLY A 268 4.04 25.78 -15.16
N PHE A 269 4.11 24.44 -15.28
CA PHE A 269 4.21 23.77 -16.58
C PHE A 269 2.84 23.78 -17.27
N SER A 270 2.76 24.40 -18.44
CA SER A 270 1.58 24.31 -19.30
C SER A 270 1.96 23.53 -20.56
N ALA A 271 1.45 22.32 -20.69
CA ALA A 271 1.39 21.68 -22.00
C ALA A 271 0.45 22.54 -22.85
N LYS A 272 1.02 23.40 -23.71
CA LYS A 272 0.25 24.10 -24.75
C LYS A 272 -0.69 23.08 -25.38
N ALA A 273 -2.00 23.34 -25.30
CA ALA A 273 -2.99 22.50 -25.94
C ALA A 273 -2.58 22.36 -27.41
N ASP A 274 -2.53 21.12 -27.90
CA ASP A 274 -2.36 20.90 -29.31
C ASP A 274 -3.56 21.54 -30.02
N PRO A 275 -3.39 22.52 -30.92
CA PRO A 275 -4.51 23.22 -31.55
C PRO A 275 -5.34 22.33 -32.49
N THR A 276 -5.03 21.03 -32.56
CA THR A 276 -5.64 20.04 -33.47
C THR A 276 -6.36 18.88 -32.76
N ALA A 277 -6.59 18.95 -31.43
CA ALA A 277 -7.34 17.94 -30.68
C ALA A 277 -8.84 18.27 -30.54
#